data_AF-A0A0G0BTN5-F1
#
_entry.id   AF-A0A0G0BTN5-F1
#
_cell.length_a   1.000
_cell.length_b   1.000
_cell.length_c   1.000
_cell.angle_alpha   90.00
_cell.angle_beta   90.00
_cell.angle_gamma   90.00
#
_symmetry.space_group_name_H-M   'P 1'
#
loop_
_entity.id
_entity.type
_entity.pdbx_description
1 polymer ?
#
loop_
_entity_poly.entity_id
_entity_poly.type
_entity_poly.pdbx_seq_one_letter_code
_entity_poly.pdbx_strand_id
1 'polypeptide(L)'
;MSYIIAGRIIRGSKYGQKIGFPTVNLDRRNFLGIKEKPAFGIYAGSVILNKGKYKAGIVIGPLDKKGLPKIEAHLVGFKGNLYGKKVVLKVGKFIRKFKKFKTEKELIIQIKKDLKKC
;
A
#
# COMPACT_ATOMS: atom_id res chain seq x y z
N MET A 1 -1.07 -16.38 5.86
CA MET A 1 0.27 -15.75 5.91
C MET A 1 0.14 -14.25 6.12
N SER A 2 1.06 -13.66 6.88
CA SER A 2 1.27 -12.22 6.96
C SER A 2 2.71 -11.90 6.55
N TYR A 3 2.92 -10.91 5.68
CA TYR A 3 4.24 -10.50 5.22
C TYR A 3 4.68 -9.23 5.93
N ILE A 4 5.98 -9.10 6.17
CA ILE A 4 6.57 -7.90 6.78
C ILE A 4 7.50 -7.25 5.76
N ILE A 5 7.23 -5.99 5.44
CA ILE A 5 8.03 -5.22 4.47
C ILE A 5 8.45 -3.92 5.15
N ALA A 6 9.76 -3.76 5.37
CA ALA A 6 10.33 -2.55 5.94
C ALA A 6 10.98 -1.69 4.86
N GLY A 7 10.77 -0.38 4.92
CA GLY A 7 11.35 0.55 3.95
C GLY A 7 11.14 2.00 4.33
N ARG A 8 11.72 2.89 3.52
CA ARG A 8 11.55 4.34 3.67
C ARG A 8 10.38 4.81 2.81
N ILE A 9 9.58 5.74 3.32
CA ILE A 9 8.54 6.38 2.51
C ILE A 9 9.16 7.35 1.51
N ILE A 10 8.81 7.18 0.23
CA ILE A 10 9.26 7.98 -0.90
C ILE A 10 8.08 8.69 -1.58
N ARG A 11 8.39 9.67 -2.42
CA ARG A 11 7.38 10.33 -3.26
C ARG A 11 6.94 9.39 -4.38
N GLY A 12 5.63 9.30 -4.60
CA GLY A 12 5.02 8.61 -5.74
C GLY A 12 4.26 9.57 -6.65
N SER A 13 3.33 9.03 -7.46
CA SER A 13 2.54 9.80 -8.44
C SER A 13 1.47 10.71 -7.82
N LYS A 14 1.18 10.55 -6.52
CA LYS A 14 0.15 11.28 -5.77
C LYS A 14 -1.28 11.15 -6.35
N TYR A 15 -1.53 10.19 -7.23
CA TYR A 15 -2.87 10.02 -7.82
C TYR A 15 -3.93 9.73 -6.77
N GLY A 16 -3.63 8.87 -5.78
CA GLY A 16 -4.54 8.60 -4.66
C GLY A 16 -4.97 9.86 -3.92
N GLN A 17 -4.07 10.84 -3.75
CA GLN A 17 -4.40 12.12 -3.12
C GLN A 17 -5.43 12.90 -3.93
N LYS A 18 -5.33 12.91 -5.26
CA LYS A 18 -6.28 13.62 -6.14
C LYS A 18 -7.71 13.09 -6.01
N ILE A 19 -7.86 11.78 -5.75
CA ILE A 19 -9.16 11.11 -5.62
C ILE A 19 -9.60 10.87 -4.16
N GLY A 20 -8.95 11.51 -3.19
CA GLY A 20 -9.33 11.47 -1.77
C GLY A 20 -8.77 10.30 -0.95
N PHE A 21 -7.86 9.50 -1.51
CA PHE A 21 -7.19 8.37 -0.83
C PHE A 21 -5.67 8.53 -0.89
N PRO A 22 -5.08 9.50 -0.15
CA PRO A 22 -3.64 9.74 -0.18
C PRO A 22 -2.88 8.47 0.23
N THR A 23 -1.91 8.08 -0.59
CA THR A 23 -1.06 6.91 -0.32
C THR A 23 0.38 7.35 -0.06
N VAL A 24 1.07 6.55 0.75
CA VAL A 24 2.52 6.58 0.86
C VAL A 24 3.13 5.48 0.00
N ASN A 25 4.25 5.76 -0.65
CA ASN A 25 4.98 4.78 -1.45
C ASN A 25 6.17 4.28 -0.63
N LEU A 26 6.38 2.96 -0.58
CA LEU A 26 7.53 2.39 0.10
C LEU A 26 8.69 2.21 -0.88
N ASP A 27 9.90 2.55 -0.43
CA ASP A 27 11.14 2.17 -1.10
C ASP A 27 11.25 0.64 -1.15
N ARG A 28 11.45 0.13 -2.36
CA ARG A 28 11.34 -1.28 -2.73
C ARG A 28 12.69 -2.00 -2.76
N ARG A 29 13.81 -1.33 -2.44
CA ARG A 29 15.15 -1.96 -2.43
C ARG A 29 15.22 -3.20 -1.54
N ASN A 30 14.52 -3.18 -0.40
CA ASN A 30 14.48 -4.31 0.53
C ASN A 30 13.54 -5.45 0.09
N PHE A 31 12.73 -5.25 -0.97
CA PHE A 31 11.78 -6.27 -1.43
C PHE A 31 12.47 -7.50 -2.00
N LEU A 32 13.67 -7.35 -2.58
CA LEU A 32 14.44 -8.45 -3.16
C LEU A 32 14.84 -9.51 -2.13
N GLY A 33 15.10 -9.09 -0.89
CA GLY A 33 15.51 -9.98 0.20
C GLY A 33 14.39 -10.77 0.86
N ILE A 34 13.13 -10.58 0.44
CA ILE A 34 11.99 -11.30 1.01
C ILE A 34 11.90 -12.68 0.34
N LYS A 35 12.07 -13.75 1.16
CA LYS A 35 12.01 -15.15 0.71
C LYS A 35 10.65 -15.49 0.07
N GLU A 36 9.56 -15.19 0.77
CA GLU A 36 8.20 -15.41 0.28
C GLU A 36 7.57 -14.10 -0.17
N LYS A 37 7.37 -13.95 -1.48
CA LYS A 37 6.79 -12.74 -2.05
C LYS A 37 5.26 -12.83 -2.03
N PRO A 38 4.55 -11.81 -1.52
CA PRO A 38 3.10 -11.76 -1.59
C PRO A 38 2.63 -11.66 -3.05
N ALA A 39 1.45 -12.22 -3.34
CA ALA A 39 0.81 -12.07 -4.64
C ALA A 39 0.49 -10.60 -4.94
N PHE A 40 0.39 -10.24 -6.22
CA PHE A 40 -0.03 -8.89 -6.61
C PHE A 40 -1.50 -8.65 -6.33
N GLY A 41 -1.82 -7.48 -5.76
CA GLY A 41 -3.19 -7.09 -5.49
C GLY A 41 -3.33 -6.16 -4.29
N ILE A 42 -4.52 -6.18 -3.71
CA ILE A 42 -4.97 -5.30 -2.63
C ILE A 42 -5.07 -6.11 -1.34
N TYR A 43 -4.55 -5.57 -0.25
CA TYR A 43 -4.49 -6.19 1.06
C TYR A 43 -5.00 -5.26 2.14
N ALA A 44 -5.60 -5.83 3.18
CA ALA A 44 -5.76 -5.20 4.48
C ALA A 44 -4.50 -5.49 5.31
N GLY A 45 -4.02 -4.49 6.02
CA GLY A 45 -2.83 -4.62 6.84
C GLY A 45 -2.64 -3.44 7.78
N SER A 46 -1.39 -3.20 8.17
CA SER A 46 -1.06 -2.06 9.02
C SER A 46 0.31 -1.48 8.72
N VAL A 47 0.45 -0.19 9.00
CA VAL A 47 1.73 0.52 8.99
C VAL A 47 2.13 0.79 10.43
N ILE A 48 3.32 0.34 10.81
CA ILE A 48 3.91 0.64 12.11
C ILE A 48 4.83 1.85 11.92
N LEU A 49 4.53 2.88 12.70
CA LEU A 49 5.31 4.10 12.85
C LEU A 49 5.85 4.15 14.28
N ASN A 50 6.84 5.00 14.55
CA ASN A 50 7.33 5.21 15.92
C ASN A 50 6.21 5.66 16.89
N LYS A 51 5.22 6.39 16.37
CA LYS A 51 4.08 6.93 17.15
C LYS A 51 2.90 5.96 17.27
N GLY A 52 3.02 4.72 16.78
CA GLY A 52 1.96 3.71 16.88
C GLY A 52 1.64 3.03 15.55
N LYS A 53 0.55 2.26 15.56
CA LYS A 53 0.13 1.38 14.47
C LYS A 53 -1.15 1.90 13.83
N TYR A 54 -1.17 1.99 12.50
CA TYR A 54 -2.34 2.42 11.73
C TYR A 54 -2.83 1.27 10.86
N LYS A 55 -4.15 1.06 10.81
CA LYS A 55 -4.77 0.20 9.78
C LYS A 55 -4.50 0.77 8.40
N ALA A 56 -4.30 -0.09 7.41
CA ALA A 56 -3.97 0.35 6.07
C ALA A 56 -4.52 -0.57 4.97
N GLY A 57 -4.99 0.07 3.90
CA GLY A 57 -5.14 -0.58 2.60
C GLY A 57 -3.79 -0.57 1.89
N ILE A 58 -3.27 -1.75 1.55
CA ILE A 58 -1.94 -1.93 0.95
C ILE A 58 -2.11 -2.42 -0.48
N VAL A 59 -1.37 -1.80 -1.41
CA VAL A 59 -1.27 -2.21 -2.80
C VAL A 59 0.10 -2.81 -3.03
N ILE A 60 0.13 -4.03 -3.57
CA ILE A 60 1.34 -4.67 -4.08
C ILE A 60 1.14 -4.82 -5.59
N GLY A 61 1.75 -3.90 -6.34
CA GLY A 61 1.65 -3.78 -7.78
C GLY A 61 2.50 -4.80 -8.54
N PRO A 62 2.30 -4.89 -9.87
CA PRO A 62 3.14 -5.71 -10.74
C PRO A 62 4.61 -5.26 -10.70
N LEU A 63 5.50 -6.15 -11.12
CA LEU A 63 6.93 -5.86 -11.21
C LEU A 63 7.20 -4.87 -12.35
N ASP A 64 8.15 -3.96 -12.12
CA ASP A 64 8.74 -3.13 -13.16
C ASP A 64 9.84 -3.88 -13.94
N LYS A 65 10.48 -3.20 -14.89
CA LYS A 65 11.60 -3.75 -15.68
C LYS A 65 12.81 -4.19 -14.84
N LYS A 66 12.90 -3.76 -13.58
CA LYS A 66 13.97 -4.13 -12.63
C LYS A 66 13.53 -5.28 -11.71
N GLY A 67 12.36 -5.89 -11.95
CA GLY A 67 11.84 -6.99 -11.14
C GLY A 67 11.30 -6.54 -9.78
N LEU A 68 11.00 -5.26 -9.59
CA LEU A 68 10.55 -4.73 -8.30
C LEU A 68 9.09 -4.28 -8.35
N PRO A 69 8.25 -4.58 -7.35
CA PRO A 69 6.86 -4.17 -7.32
C PRO A 69 6.71 -2.73 -6.83
N LYS A 70 5.62 -2.09 -7.25
CA LYS A 70 5.12 -0.87 -6.59
C LYS A 70 4.46 -1.25 -5.26
N ILE A 71 4.87 -0.65 -4.15
CA ILE A 71 4.26 -0.86 -2.84
C ILE A 71 3.69 0.46 -2.34
N GLU A 72 2.37 0.50 -2.14
CA GLU A 72 1.65 1.69 -1.65
C GLU A 72 0.78 1.34 -0.45
N ALA A 73 0.63 2.27 0.48
CA ALA A 73 -0.27 2.11 1.61
C ALA A 73 -1.10 3.39 1.83
N HIS A 74 -2.41 3.23 1.99
CA HIS A 74 -3.29 4.26 2.51
C HIS A 74 -3.50 4.01 4.00
N LEU A 75 -3.00 4.89 4.86
CA LEU A 75 -3.14 4.78 6.31
C LEU A 75 -4.49 5.37 6.72
N VAL A 76 -5.39 4.53 7.23
CA VAL A 76 -6.75 4.93 7.60
C VAL A 76 -6.68 5.90 8.79
N GLY A 77 -7.29 7.08 8.62
CA GLY A 77 -7.37 8.12 9.64
C GLY A 77 -6.07 8.90 9.88
N PHE A 78 -4.96 8.55 9.23
CA PHE A 78 -3.70 9.28 9.40
C PHE A 78 -3.73 10.62 8.65
N LYS A 79 -3.26 11.67 9.33
CA LYS A 79 -3.03 13.00 8.75
C LYS A 79 -1.57 13.39 9.00
N GLY A 80 -0.89 13.89 7.97
CA GLY A 80 0.49 14.37 8.06
C GLY A 80 1.39 13.87 6.93
N ASN A 81 2.69 14.12 7.08
CA ASN A 81 3.71 13.79 6.10
C ASN A 81 4.68 12.73 6.66
N LEU A 82 4.87 11.63 5.92
CA LEU A 82 5.78 10.54 6.27
C LEU A 82 7.00 10.44 5.37
N TYR A 83 7.19 11.33 4.38
CA TYR A 83 8.33 11.29 3.47
C TYR A 83 9.66 11.22 4.22
N GLY A 84 10.55 10.33 3.79
CA GLY A 84 11.86 10.12 4.39
C GLY A 84 11.87 9.26 5.65
N LYS A 85 10.70 8.99 6.27
CA LYS A 85 10.61 8.15 7.47
C LYS A 85 10.70 6.66 7.11
N LYS A 86 11.37 5.89 7.96
CA LYS A 86 11.38 4.42 7.92
C LYS A 86 10.08 3.92 8.55
N VAL A 87 9.44 2.95 7.92
CA VAL A 87 8.20 2.34 8.39
C VAL A 87 8.24 0.83 8.17
N VAL A 88 7.36 0.11 8.87
CA VAL A 88 7.13 -1.32 8.65
C VAL A 88 5.69 -1.54 8.21
N LEU A 89 5.51 -2.17 7.05
CA LEU A 89 4.22 -2.66 6.57
C LEU A 89 4.03 -4.10 7.04
N LYS A 90 2.97 -4.34 7.80
CA LYS A 90 2.44 -5.69 8.07
C LYS A 90 1.32 -5.96 7.07
N VAL A 91 1.64 -6.68 6.01
CA VAL A 91 0.70 -7.11 4.96
C VAL A 91 -0.09 -8.30 5.51
N GLY A 92 -1.39 -8.11 5.70
CA GLY A 92 -2.27 -9.12 6.29
C GLY A 92 -3.14 -9.80 5.24
N LYS A 93 -4.46 -9.61 5.37
CA LYS A 93 -5.48 -10.31 4.58
C LYS A 93 -5.48 -9.83 3.12
N PHE A 94 -5.39 -10.76 2.18
CA PHE A 94 -5.65 -10.48 0.77
C PHE A 94 -7.12 -10.11 0.56
N ILE A 95 -7.38 -8.97 -0.07
CA ILE A 95 -8.73 -8.47 -0.35
C ILE A 95 -9.17 -8.90 -1.74
N ARG A 96 -8.34 -8.61 -2.76
CA ARG A 96 -8.64 -8.91 -4.17
C ARG A 96 -7.45 -8.71 -5.10
N LYS A 97 -7.54 -9.32 -6.29
CA LYS A 97 -6.69 -9.01 -7.45
C LYS A 97 -6.99 -7.61 -8.01
N PHE A 98 -6.12 -7.14 -8.89
CA PHE A 98 -6.38 -5.93 -9.68
C PHE A 98 -7.63 -6.10 -10.55
N LYS A 99 -8.36 -5.00 -10.71
CA LYS A 99 -9.59 -4.91 -11.50
C LYS A 99 -9.51 -3.63 -12.33
N LYS A 100 -9.89 -3.71 -13.60
CA LYS A 100 -10.09 -2.53 -14.46
C LYS A 100 -11.45 -1.91 -14.14
N PHE A 101 -11.50 -0.58 -14.15
CA PHE A 101 -12.74 0.19 -13.95
C PHE A 101 -12.97 1.05 -15.19
N LYS A 102 -14.22 1.24 -15.58
CA LYS A 102 -14.57 2.06 -16.74
C LYS A 102 -14.55 3.55 -16.39
N THR A 103 -14.76 3.89 -15.12
CA THR A 103 -14.80 5.27 -14.64
C THR A 103 -14.05 5.46 -13.32
N GLU A 104 -13.61 6.68 -13.04
CA GLU A 104 -12.98 7.02 -11.76
C GLU A 104 -13.96 6.85 -10.58
N LYS A 105 -15.25 7.12 -10.79
CA LYS A 105 -16.30 6.91 -9.79
C LYS A 105 -16.41 5.45 -9.35
N GLU A 106 -16.35 4.51 -10.30
CA GLU A 106 -16.33 3.07 -10.00
C GLU A 106 -15.08 2.68 -9.17
N LEU A 107 -13.92 3.22 -9.52
CA LEU A 107 -12.67 3.01 -8.78
C LEU A 107 -12.81 3.51 -7.33
N ILE A 108 -13.30 4.73 -7.13
CA ILE A 108 -13.51 5.32 -5.80
C ILE A 108 -14.47 4.47 -4.97
N ILE A 109 -15.59 4.02 -5.55
CA ILE A 109 -16.55 3.13 -4.87
C ILE A 109 -15.87 1.85 -4.43
N GLN A 110 -15.03 1.25 -5.30
CA GLN A 110 -14.32 0.03 -4.94
C GLN A 110 -13.29 0.27 -3.83
N ILE A 111 -12.52 1.35 -3.88
CA ILE A 111 -11.54 1.68 -2.83
C ILE A 111 -12.24 1.81 -1.47
N LYS A 112 -13.40 2.50 -1.42
CA LYS A 112 -14.19 2.59 -0.18
C LYS A 112 -14.60 1.21 0.35
N LYS A 113 -15.04 0.29 -0.54
CA LYS A 113 -15.38 -1.09 -0.16
C LYS A 113 -14.17 -1.87 0.34
N ASP A 114 -13.00 -1.66 -0.25
CA ASP A 114 -11.77 -2.33 0.16
C ASP A 114 -11.29 -1.82 1.53
N LEU A 115 -11.36 -0.51 1.78
CA LEU A 115 -10.97 0.10 3.06
C LEU A 115 -11.88 -0.31 4.23
N LYS A 116 -13.18 -0.61 3.97
CA LYS A 116 -14.07 -1.20 4.99
C LYS A 116 -13.63 -2.58 5.47
N LYS A 117 -12.75 -3.27 4.72
CA LYS A 117 -12.18 -4.57 5.09
C LYS A 117 -10.86 -4.47 5.86
N CYS A 118 -10.38 -3.26 6.13
CA CYS A 118 -9.10 -2.99 6.80
C CYS A 118 -9.20 -2.91 8.34
#